data_AF-A0A7C5FQ31-F1
#
_entry.id   AF-A0A7C5FQ31-F1
#
_cell.length_a   1.000
_cell.length_b   1.000
_cell.length_c   1.000
_cell.angle_alpha   90.00
_cell.angle_beta   90.00
_cell.angle_gamma   90.00
#
_symmetry.space_group_name_H-M   'P 1'
#
loop_
_entity.id
_entity.type
_entity.pdbx_description
1 polymer ?
#
loop_
_entity_poly.entity_id
_entity_poly.type
_entity_poly.pdbx_seq_one_letter_code
_entity_poly.pdbx_strand_id
1 'polypeptide(L)' 'MSLSDQALAQQVENAIAADIRVAGLPIVVRAADGEISIKGVVDTMTQKELVHAIVQGIQGVKRVTMVELIVREEITD' A
#
# COMPACT_ATOMS: atom_id res chain seq x y z
N MET A 1 5.81 5.55 -17.14
CA MET A 1 5.89 4.35 -16.29
C MET A 1 6.89 3.41 -16.94
N SER A 2 7.90 2.97 -16.19
CA SER A 2 8.86 1.97 -16.67
C SER A 2 8.29 0.57 -16.45
N LEU A 3 8.77 -0.41 -17.23
CA LEU A 3 8.42 -1.83 -17.05
C LEU A 3 8.75 -2.31 -15.62
N SER A 4 9.81 -1.76 -15.03
CA SER A 4 10.22 -2.04 -13.65
C SER A 4 9.21 -1.53 -12.61
N ASP A 5 8.64 -0.34 -12.83
CA ASP A 5 7.64 0.22 -11.92
C ASP A 5 6.36 -0.60 -11.94
N GLN A 6 5.93 -1.04 -13.13
CA GLN A 6 4.75 -1.91 -13.25
C GLN A 6 4.96 -3.24 -12.53
N ALA A 7 6.15 -3.86 -12.67
CA ALA A 7 6.48 -5.08 -11.96
C ALA A 7 6.53 -4.87 -10.44
N LEU A 8 7.05 -3.72 -9.98
CA LEU A 8 7.10 -3.37 -8.56
C LEU A 8 5.69 -3.16 -8.00
N ALA A 9 4.84 -2.39 -8.69
CA ALA A 9 3.44 -2.21 -8.31
C ALA A 9 2.72 -3.56 -8.21
N GLN A 10 2.89 -4.44 -9.19
CA GLN A 10 2.26 -5.75 -9.17
C GLN A 10 2.74 -6.62 -8.00
N GLN A 11 4.03 -6.59 -7.67
CA GLN A 11 4.56 -7.28 -6.50
C GLN A 11 3.94 -6.76 -5.20
N VAL A 12 3.81 -5.43 -5.07
CA VAL A 12 3.17 -4.80 -3.92
C VAL A 12 1.71 -5.20 -3.80
N GLU A 13 0.95 -5.12 -4.90
CA GLU A 13 -0.46 -5.53 -4.93
C GLU A 13 -0.61 -7.00 -4.54
N ASN A 14 0.25 -7.88 -5.06
CA ASN A 14 0.21 -9.31 -4.73
C ASN A 14 0.53 -9.55 -3.25
N ALA A 15 1.51 -8.85 -2.68
CA ALA A 15 1.88 -9.01 -1.28
C ALA A 15 0.77 -8.53 -0.33
N ILE A 16 0.09 -7.44 -0.68
CA ILE A 16 -1.08 -6.95 0.05
C ILE A 16 -2.25 -7.92 -0.09
N ALA A 17 -2.54 -8.40 -1.29
CA ALA A 17 -3.62 -9.36 -1.53
C ALA A 17 -3.38 -10.72 -0.86
N ALA A 18 -2.12 -11.08 -0.59
CA ALA A 18 -1.77 -12.30 0.13
C ALA A 18 -2.09 -12.23 1.64
N ASP A 19 -2.18 -11.03 2.23
CA ASP A 19 -2.48 -10.87 3.65
C ASP A 19 -3.97 -10.61 3.88
N ILE A 20 -4.67 -11.60 4.44
CA ILE A 20 -6.12 -11.56 4.65
C ILE A 20 -6.62 -10.36 5.49
N ARG A 21 -5.74 -9.73 6.29
CA ARG A 21 -6.10 -8.58 7.13
C ARG A 21 -6.27 -7.29 6.34
N VAL A 22 -5.62 -7.21 5.18
CA VAL A 22 -5.61 -6.04 4.29
C VAL A 22 -6.05 -6.37 2.86
N ALA A 23 -6.22 -7.66 2.55
CA ALA A 23 -6.79 -8.14 1.31
C ALA A 23 -8.25 -7.66 1.17
N GLY A 24 -8.59 -7.16 -0.01
CA GLY A 24 -9.93 -6.67 -0.31
C GLY A 24 -10.25 -5.27 0.23
N LEU A 25 -9.31 -4.60 0.90
CA LEU A 25 -9.46 -3.18 1.21
C LEU A 25 -9.53 -2.34 -0.08
N PRO A 26 -10.34 -1.28 -0.13
CA PRO A 26 -10.46 -0.39 -1.29
C PRO A 26 -9.25 0.54 -1.37
N ILE A 27 -8.08 -0.05 -1.60
CA ILE A 27 -6.80 0.63 -1.70
C ILE A 27 -6.21 0.47 -3.10
N VAL A 28 -5.52 1.50 -3.55
CA VAL A 28 -4.90 1.58 -4.87
C VAL A 28 -3.42 1.81 -4.66
N VAL A 29 -2.61 0.95 -5.27
CA VAL A 29 -1.15 1.03 -5.24
C VAL A 29 -0.66 1.65 -6.54
N ARG A 30 0.30 2.56 -6.47
CA ARG A 30 1.03 3.06 -7.64
C ARG A 30 2.52 3.06 -7.37
N ALA A 31 3.29 2.67 -8.37
CA ALA A 31 4.74 2.76 -8.36
C ALA A 31 5.22 3.76 -9.42
N ALA A 32 6.20 4.59 -9.05
CA ALA A 32 6.90 5.49 -9.96
C ALA A 32 8.35 5.69 -9.51
N ASP A 33 9.32 5.33 -10.35
CA ASP A 33 10.76 5.43 -10.07
C ASP A 33 11.21 4.74 -8.76
N GLY A 34 10.53 3.66 -8.38
CA GLY A 34 10.76 2.97 -7.11
C GLY A 34 10.13 3.63 -5.88
N GLU A 35 9.35 4.69 -6.05
CA GLU A 35 8.48 5.24 -5.01
C GLU A 35 7.08 4.62 -5.11
N ILE A 36 6.58 4.12 -3.97
CA ILE A 36 5.25 3.53 -3.86
C ILE A 36 4.30 4.52 -3.20
N SER A 37 3.21 4.83 -3.88
CA SER A 37 2.12 5.67 -3.38
C SER A 37 0.87 4.83 -3.20
N ILE A 38 0.31 4.87 -1.99
CA ILE A 38 -0.86 4.09 -1.62
C ILE A 38 -1.98 5.06 -1.25
N LYS A 39 -3.13 4.86 -1.88
CA LYS A 39 -4.32 5.70 -1.70
C LYS A 39 -5.51 4.82 -1.39
N GLY A 40 -6.48 5.35 -0.66
CA GLY A 40 -7.74 4.67 -0.40
C GLY A 40 -8.13 4.73 1.05
N VAL A 41 -8.87 3.71 1.49
CA VAL A 41 -9.44 3.68 2.82
C VAL A 41 -9.16 2.34 3.48
N VAL A 42 -8.67 2.38 4.72
CA VAL A 42 -8.54 1.22 5.61
C VAL A 42 -9.49 1.36 6.78
N ASP A 43 -9.80 0.27 7.45
CA ASP A 43 -10.70 0.30 8.60
C ASP A 43 -9.98 0.73 9.88
N THR A 44 -8.75 0.23 10.11
CA THR A 44 -7.99 0.46 11.36
C THR A 44 -6.57 0.98 11.14
N MET A 45 -5.99 1.63 12.16
CA MET A 45 -4.58 2.06 12.13
C MET A 45 -3.61 0.89 11.96
N THR A 46 -3.92 -0.25 12.59
CA THR A 46 -3.12 -1.47 12.45
C THR A 46 -3.06 -1.93 10.99
N GLN A 47 -4.15 -1.87 10.23
CA GLN A 47 -4.13 -2.20 8.80
C GLN A 47 -3.22 -1.25 8.02
N LYS A 48 -3.26 0.05 8.30
CA LYS A 48 -2.38 1.04 7.67
C LYS A 48 -0.90 0.71 7.90
N GLU A 49 -0.52 0.45 9.14
CA GLU A 49 0.84 0.03 9.50
C GLU A 49 1.24 -1.28 8.84
N LEU A 50 0.29 -2.23 8.73
CA LEU A 50 0.54 -3.53 8.15
C LEU A 50 0.83 -3.43 6.65
N VAL A 51 0.02 -2.66 5.92
CA VAL A 51 0.29 -2.35 4.51
C VAL A 51 1.67 -1.72 4.38
N HIS A 52 2.04 -0.79 5.29
CA HIS A 52 3.33 -0.12 5.22
C HIS A 52 4.49 -1.09 5.39
N ALA A 53 4.42 -1.97 6.39
CA ALA A 53 5.43 -2.98 6.66
C ALA A 53 5.59 -3.96 5.49
N ILE A 54 4.48 -4.41 4.89
CA ILE A 54 4.49 -5.28 3.71
C ILE A 54 5.21 -4.59 2.55
N VAL A 55 4.84 -3.34 2.25
CA VAL A 55 5.39 -2.60 1.11
C VAL A 55 6.88 -2.28 1.31
N GLN A 56 7.28 -1.87 2.52
CA GLN A 56 8.70 -1.64 2.84
C GLN A 56 9.55 -2.90 2.73
N GLY A 57 8.98 -4.09 2.93
CA GLY A 57 9.69 -5.36 2.80
C GLY A 57 10.01 -5.75 1.35
N ILE A 58 9.45 -5.06 0.34
CA ILE A 58 9.62 -5.42 -1.06
C ILE A 58 10.92 -4.85 -1.63
N GLN A 59 11.71 -5.74 -2.22
CA GLN A 59 12.98 -5.37 -2.84
C GLN A 59 12.76 -4.43 -4.03
N GLY A 60 13.43 -3.28 -4.02
CA GLY A 60 13.30 -2.24 -5.05
C GLY A 60 12.43 -1.05 -4.64
N VAL A 61 11.74 -1.13 -3.51
CA VAL A 61 11.05 0.01 -2.92
C VAL A 61 12.07 0.97 -2.30
N LYS A 62 12.16 2.19 -2.83
CA LYS A 62 13.00 3.26 -2.29
C LYS A 62 12.27 4.08 -1.23
N ARG A 63 10.97 4.32 -1.45
CA ARG A 63 10.12 5.16 -0.60
C ARG A 63 8.68 4.67 -0.62
N VAL A 64 7.99 4.82 0.50
CA VAL A 64 6.55 4.54 0.62
C VAL A 64 5.83 5.79 1.11
N THR A 65 4.77 6.17 0.42
CA THR A 65 3.93 7.32 0.74
C THR A 65 2.49 6.87 0.94
N MET A 66 1.94 7.15 2.13
CA MET A 66 0.58 6.77 2.53
C MET A 66 -0.26 7.97 2.97
N VAL A 67 0.07 9.16 2.46
CA VAL A 67 -0.63 10.40 2.85
C VAL A 67 -2.08 10.41 2.40
N GLU A 68 -2.41 9.67 1.33
CA GLU A 68 -3.77 9.54 0.78
C GLU A 68 -4.50 8.29 1.27
N LEU A 69 -3.97 7.62 2.30
CA LEU A 69 -4.58 6.46 2.93
C LEU A 69 -5.28 6.88 4.23
N ILE A 70 -6.61 6.89 4.18
CA ILE A 70 -7.49 7.33 5.27
C ILE A 70 -7.90 6.12 6.11
N VAL A 71 -7.97 6.31 7.42
CA VAL A 71 -8.41 5.27 8.37
C VAL A 71 -9.84 5.59 8.81
N ARG A 72 -10.78 4.65 8.65
CA ARG A 72 -12.20 4.88 8.97
C ARG A 72 -12.44 5.11 10.44
N GLU A 73 -11.74 4.40 11.33
CA GLU A 73 -11.84 4.64 12.78
C GLU A 73 -11.49 6.09 13.18
N GLU A 74 -10.68 6.78 12.38
CA GLU A 74 -10.27 8.17 12.65
C GLU A 74 -11.39 9.18 12.34
N ILE A 75 -12.47 8.75 11.66
CA ILE A 75 -13.67 9.54 11.40
C ILE A 75 -14.74 9.19 12.43
N THR A 76 -14.42 9.30 13.71
CA THR A 76 -15.42 9.34 14.78
C THR A 76 -15.13 10.59 15.61
N ASP A 77 -15.70 11.71 15.16
CA ASP A 77 -15.96 12.90 15.98
C ASP A 77 -17.47 13.15 15.97
#